data_AF-A0A7S0THC7-F1
#
_entry.id   AF-A0A7S0THC7-F1
#
_cell.length_a   1.000
_cell.length_b   1.000
_cell.length_c   1.000
_cell.angle_alpha   90.00
_cell.angle_beta   90.00
_cell.angle_gamma   90.00
#
_symmetry.space_group_name_H-M   'P 1'
#
loop_
_entity.id
_entity.type
_entity.pdbx_description
1 polymer ?
#
loop_
_entity_poly.entity_id
_entity_poly.type
_entity_poly.pdbx_seq_one_letter_code
_entity_poly.pdbx_strand_id
1 'polypeptide(L)'
;MEFSVLGMTTHGDRDQNTELSKFSDKGIFTKELDVALLQHTIDCAVHCVKDLPTAFHADLCIASYLPRGVPNDVLLIDKQRHPNSTCVSDLPAHSVIGTGSLRRQSLLRSHAFSNYIKVRNIRGNLNTRLHKLVQQHLYDAIVLAETGVRRLGWMMDAAQIAQQNADIDSNALLIRACPLSYPYAIGQGALAIMCRAHDQQHHTAVYQALQALNDFHCEMSCELERSLLRTLEGGCKVPIATQSGIYVQCAHCLLWNDIRRDNCQACVHEMMPAQQETVSCNVVLYLYGLVLSVDGSVKIEATEFKQFTIEDYD
;
A
#
# COMPACT_ATOMS: atom_id res chain seq x y z
N MET A 1 -0.14 -30.23 -5.20
CA MET A 1 0.20 -29.62 -3.90
C MET A 1 -1.09 -29.37 -3.17
N GLU A 2 -1.15 -29.71 -1.89
CA GLU A 2 -2.27 -29.37 -1.01
C GLU A 2 -1.85 -28.18 -0.15
N PHE A 3 -2.78 -27.24 0.08
CA PHE A 3 -2.53 -26.03 0.87
C PHE A 3 -3.52 -25.97 2.03
N SER A 4 -3.03 -25.62 3.22
CA SER A 4 -3.87 -25.31 4.37
C SER A 4 -3.65 -23.87 4.80
N VAL A 5 -4.73 -23.19 5.21
CA VAL A 5 -4.68 -21.79 5.64
C VAL A 5 -4.87 -21.74 7.15
N LEU A 6 -3.87 -21.22 7.85
CA LEU A 6 -3.92 -20.98 9.28
C LEU A 6 -4.10 -19.49 9.56
N GLY A 7 -5.27 -19.11 10.09
CA GLY A 7 -5.51 -17.76 10.58
C GLY A 7 -4.83 -17.54 11.94
N MET A 8 -4.10 -16.44 12.08
CA MET A 8 -3.46 -16.04 13.35
C MET A 8 -3.90 -14.64 13.76
N THR A 9 -4.01 -14.39 15.05
CA THR A 9 -4.33 -13.08 15.61
C THR A 9 -3.09 -12.46 16.23
N THR A 10 -2.73 -11.25 15.79
CA THR A 10 -1.53 -10.55 16.26
C THR A 10 -1.82 -9.69 17.48
N HIS A 11 -0.78 -9.19 18.15
CA HIS A 11 -0.93 -8.21 19.23
C HIS A 11 -1.66 -6.94 18.74
N GLY A 12 -1.33 -6.47 17.54
CA GLY A 12 -1.94 -5.28 16.96
C GLY A 12 -3.42 -5.43 16.61
N ASP A 13 -3.90 -6.66 16.43
CA ASP A 13 -5.33 -6.97 16.24
C ASP A 13 -6.11 -6.96 17.55
N ARG A 14 -5.46 -7.42 18.64
CA ARG A 14 -6.03 -7.48 20.00
C ARG A 14 -6.16 -6.08 20.62
N ASP A 15 -5.15 -5.21 20.43
CA ASP A 15 -5.21 -3.83 20.95
C ASP A 15 -5.75 -2.84 19.90
N GLN A 16 -7.04 -2.56 20.01
CA GLN A 16 -7.76 -1.59 19.18
C GLN A 16 -7.92 -0.20 19.83
N ASN A 17 -7.39 0.01 21.04
CA ASN A 17 -7.58 1.23 21.81
C ASN A 17 -6.34 2.12 21.79
N THR A 18 -5.15 1.52 21.76
CA THR A 18 -3.89 2.24 21.73
C THR A 18 -3.59 2.78 20.33
N GLU A 19 -3.07 4.02 20.27
CA GLU A 19 -2.66 4.63 19.01
C GLU A 19 -1.40 3.97 18.45
N LEU A 20 -1.30 3.85 17.12
CA LEU A 20 -0.16 3.20 16.46
C LEU A 20 1.19 3.84 16.83
N SER A 21 1.22 5.15 17.03
CA SER A 21 2.42 5.90 17.41
C SER A 21 2.94 5.55 18.80
N LYS A 22 2.09 5.03 19.69
CA LYS A 22 2.40 4.76 21.10
C LYS A 22 2.99 3.36 21.36
N PHE A 23 2.89 2.43 20.41
CA PHE A 23 3.48 1.11 20.58
C PHE A 23 5.01 1.16 20.48
N SER A 24 5.73 0.62 21.46
CA SER A 24 7.20 0.50 21.44
C SER A 24 7.69 -0.55 20.43
N ASP A 25 6.88 -1.57 20.18
CA ASP A 25 7.33 -2.83 19.59
C ASP A 25 7.35 -2.77 18.07
N LYS A 26 8.52 -3.06 17.49
CA LYS A 26 8.66 -3.31 16.05
C LYS A 26 7.93 -4.61 15.70
N GLY A 27 7.19 -4.62 14.57
CA GLY A 27 6.53 -5.82 14.07
C GLY A 27 5.24 -6.21 14.81
N ILE A 28 4.47 -5.23 15.33
CA ILE A 28 3.22 -5.48 16.07
C ILE A 28 2.18 -6.34 15.31
N PHE A 29 2.25 -6.36 13.98
CA PHE A 29 1.39 -7.15 13.08
C PHE A 29 2.11 -8.33 12.42
N THR A 30 3.38 -8.59 12.72
CA THR A 30 4.19 -9.61 12.03
C THR A 30 4.80 -10.63 12.98
N LYS A 31 5.08 -10.24 14.23
CA LYS A 31 5.85 -11.03 15.18
C LYS A 31 5.31 -12.44 15.42
N GLU A 32 4.00 -12.61 15.55
CA GLU A 32 3.41 -13.94 15.75
C GLU A 32 3.60 -14.86 14.53
N LEU A 33 3.56 -14.31 13.31
CA LEU A 33 3.81 -15.07 12.08
C LEU A 33 5.30 -15.39 11.92
N ASP A 34 6.18 -14.44 12.27
CA ASP A 34 7.62 -14.65 12.29
C ASP A 34 7.99 -15.84 13.22
N VAL A 35 7.39 -15.89 14.42
CA VAL A 35 7.57 -17.00 15.37
C VAL A 35 7.05 -18.32 14.78
N ALA A 36 5.89 -18.32 14.12
CA ALA A 36 5.33 -19.53 13.52
C ALA A 36 6.20 -20.08 12.38
N LEU A 37 6.84 -19.21 11.58
CA LEU A 37 7.80 -19.60 10.55
C LEU A 37 9.05 -20.24 11.16
N LEU A 38 9.61 -19.62 12.20
CA LEU A 38 10.81 -20.09 12.90
C LEU A 38 10.57 -21.41 13.66
N GLN A 39 9.35 -21.63 14.15
CA GLN A 39 8.95 -22.86 14.83
C GLN A 39 8.49 -23.97 13.87
N HIS A 40 8.55 -23.73 12.56
CA HIS A 40 8.06 -24.66 11.53
C HIS A 40 6.57 -25.02 11.66
N THR A 41 5.77 -24.15 12.28
CA THR A 41 4.31 -24.31 12.38
C THR A 41 3.61 -23.97 11.05
N ILE A 42 4.20 -23.08 10.26
CA ILE A 42 3.76 -22.71 8.91
C ILE A 42 4.96 -22.68 7.96
N ASP A 43 4.70 -22.84 6.66
CA ASP A 43 5.76 -22.80 5.63
C ASP A 43 6.01 -21.42 5.06
N CYS A 44 4.97 -20.60 5.00
CA CYS A 44 5.05 -19.23 4.51
C CYS A 44 4.03 -18.33 5.22
N ALA A 45 4.31 -17.03 5.26
CA ALA A 45 3.42 -16.01 5.82
C ALA A 45 3.16 -14.90 4.79
N VAL A 46 1.90 -14.47 4.65
CA VAL A 46 1.51 -13.40 3.71
C VAL A 46 1.30 -12.10 4.48
N HIS A 47 1.98 -11.04 4.04
CA HIS A 47 1.95 -9.73 4.69
C HIS A 47 1.60 -8.62 3.70
N CYS A 48 0.95 -7.56 4.20
CA CYS A 48 1.01 -6.27 3.52
C CYS A 48 2.41 -5.68 3.69
N VAL A 49 3.07 -5.29 2.61
CA VAL A 49 4.48 -4.83 2.66
C VAL A 49 4.65 -3.60 3.56
N LYS A 50 3.66 -2.70 3.58
CA LYS A 50 3.64 -1.52 4.46
C LYS A 50 3.68 -1.84 5.96
N ASP A 51 3.30 -3.05 6.35
CA ASP A 51 3.24 -3.51 7.74
C ASP A 51 4.48 -4.35 8.10
N LEU A 52 5.32 -4.70 7.11
CA LEU A 52 6.59 -5.36 7.34
C LEU A 52 7.60 -4.39 7.97
N PRO A 53 8.34 -4.82 9.00
CA PRO A 53 9.41 -3.99 9.55
C PRO A 53 10.55 -3.80 8.55
N THR A 54 11.38 -2.78 8.80
CA THR A 54 12.61 -2.52 8.02
C THR A 54 13.62 -3.65 8.16
N ALA A 55 13.64 -4.31 9.31
CA ALA A 55 14.44 -5.48 9.61
C ALA A 55 13.60 -6.53 10.34
N PHE A 56 13.83 -7.78 10.01
CA PHE A 56 13.23 -8.97 10.64
C PHE A 56 14.34 -9.99 10.93
N HIS A 57 13.99 -11.14 11.51
CA HIS A 57 14.95 -12.17 11.91
C HIS A 57 15.80 -12.65 10.71
N ALA A 58 17.09 -12.91 10.91
CA ALA A 58 18.02 -13.28 9.83
C ALA A 58 17.67 -14.63 9.15
N ASP A 59 17.00 -15.52 9.88
CA ASP A 59 16.53 -16.81 9.37
C ASP A 59 15.22 -16.71 8.57
N LEU A 60 14.71 -15.51 8.32
CA LEU A 60 13.53 -15.25 7.51
C LEU A 60 13.91 -14.39 6.29
N CYS A 61 13.20 -14.60 5.19
CA CYS A 61 13.37 -13.83 3.97
C CYS A 61 12.02 -13.55 3.31
N ILE A 62 11.97 -12.52 2.46
CA ILE A 62 10.85 -12.32 1.55
C ILE A 62 11.11 -13.19 0.32
N ALA A 63 10.22 -14.14 0.07
CA ALA A 63 10.33 -15.07 -1.05
C ALA A 63 9.74 -14.49 -2.34
N SER A 64 8.67 -13.70 -2.22
CA SER A 64 8.04 -13.06 -3.36
C SER A 64 7.24 -11.82 -2.98
N TYR A 65 7.15 -10.90 -3.94
CA TYR A 65 6.23 -9.78 -3.95
C TYR A 65 5.15 -10.06 -5.00
N LEU A 66 3.89 -10.08 -4.59
CA LEU A 66 2.78 -10.33 -5.52
C LEU A 66 2.48 -9.07 -6.35
N PRO A 67 1.79 -9.19 -7.51
CA PRO A 67 1.37 -8.05 -8.31
C PRO A 67 0.72 -6.94 -7.46
N ARG A 68 1.23 -5.71 -7.62
CA ARG A 68 0.86 -4.58 -6.75
C ARG A 68 -0.54 -4.04 -7.07
N GLY A 69 -1.36 -3.87 -6.04
CA GLY A 69 -2.61 -3.10 -6.16
C GLY A 69 -2.37 -1.59 -6.25
N VAL A 70 -3.44 -0.81 -6.46
CA VAL A 70 -3.37 0.66 -6.51
C VAL A 70 -2.80 1.22 -5.19
N PRO A 71 -1.62 1.89 -5.22
CA PRO A 71 -0.93 2.30 -4.00
C PRO A 71 -1.53 3.55 -3.36
N ASN A 72 -2.50 4.21 -3.98
CA ASN A 72 -3.07 5.48 -3.51
C ASN A 72 -3.87 5.35 -2.21
N ASP A 73 -4.12 6.51 -1.58
CA ASP A 73 -5.11 6.63 -0.53
C ASP A 73 -6.47 7.01 -1.11
N VAL A 74 -7.53 6.69 -0.38
CA VAL A 74 -8.90 7.03 -0.74
C VAL A 74 -9.62 7.63 0.48
N LEU A 75 -10.36 8.70 0.27
CA LEU A 75 -11.27 9.29 1.23
C LEU A 75 -12.64 8.62 1.10
N LEU A 76 -13.19 8.11 2.19
CA LEU A 76 -14.56 7.61 2.25
C LEU A 76 -15.40 8.61 3.04
N ILE A 77 -16.36 9.23 2.37
CA ILE A 77 -17.28 10.23 2.94
C ILE A 77 -18.58 9.55 3.32
N ASP A 78 -19.13 9.88 4.49
CA ASP A 78 -20.47 9.46 4.92
C ASP A 78 -21.54 10.20 4.10
N LYS A 79 -22.20 9.52 3.16
CA LYS A 79 -23.21 10.15 2.29
C LYS A 79 -24.52 10.45 3.01
N GLN A 80 -24.80 9.80 4.14
CA GLN A 80 -26.00 10.11 4.91
C GLN A 80 -25.89 11.49 5.54
N ARG A 81 -24.68 11.87 5.95
CA ARG A 81 -24.38 13.19 6.51
C ARG A 81 -24.04 14.22 5.44
N HIS A 82 -23.33 13.81 4.40
CA HIS A 82 -22.77 14.68 3.35
C HIS A 82 -23.15 14.19 1.95
N PRO A 83 -24.45 14.23 1.58
CA PRO A 83 -24.94 13.61 0.34
C PRO A 83 -24.35 14.21 -0.95
N ASN A 84 -23.95 15.48 -0.90
CA ASN A 84 -23.43 16.22 -2.05
C ASN A 84 -21.89 16.33 -2.06
N SER A 85 -21.21 15.88 -1.01
CA SER A 85 -19.75 16.02 -0.91
C SER A 85 -19.06 14.90 -1.68
N THR A 86 -18.11 15.29 -2.53
CA THR A 86 -17.38 14.37 -3.43
C THR A 86 -15.89 14.32 -3.14
N CYS A 87 -15.34 15.33 -2.47
CA CYS A 87 -13.94 15.45 -2.09
C CYS A 87 -13.79 16.14 -0.72
N VAL A 88 -12.54 16.26 -0.23
CA VAL A 88 -12.24 16.92 1.06
C VAL A 88 -12.75 18.36 1.08
N SER A 89 -12.61 19.10 -0.02
CA SER A 89 -12.98 20.52 -0.11
C SER A 89 -14.48 20.77 -0.07
N ASP A 90 -15.29 19.73 -0.31
CA ASP A 90 -16.76 19.82 -0.26
C ASP A 90 -17.30 19.60 1.17
N LEU A 91 -16.43 19.24 2.12
CA LEU A 91 -16.84 18.99 3.50
C LEU A 91 -17.06 20.33 4.24
N PRO A 92 -18.10 20.43 5.09
CA PRO A 92 -18.33 21.62 5.91
C PRO A 92 -17.15 21.96 6.82
N ALA A 93 -17.06 23.24 7.21
CA ALA A 93 -16.10 23.66 8.22
C ALA A 93 -16.28 22.86 9.53
N HIS A 94 -15.15 22.57 10.16
CA HIS A 94 -14.97 21.74 11.34
C HIS A 94 -15.29 20.25 11.17
N SER A 95 -15.44 19.75 9.94
CA SER A 95 -15.61 18.32 9.66
C SER A 95 -14.45 17.48 10.20
N VAL A 96 -14.78 16.30 10.69
CA VAL A 96 -13.89 15.35 11.35
C VAL A 96 -13.46 14.27 10.37
N ILE A 97 -12.16 14.20 10.07
CA ILE A 97 -11.57 13.15 9.23
C ILE A 97 -10.83 12.13 10.10
N GLY A 98 -11.22 10.86 10.00
CA GLY A 98 -10.65 9.75 10.74
C GLY A 98 -9.47 9.09 10.03
N THR A 99 -8.28 9.08 10.66
CA THR A 99 -7.15 8.26 10.20
C THR A 99 -6.14 7.97 11.32
N GLY A 100 -5.71 6.71 11.42
CA GLY A 100 -4.69 6.29 12.38
C GLY A 100 -3.24 6.37 11.87
N SER A 101 -3.04 6.84 10.64
CA SER A 101 -1.71 6.98 10.03
C SER A 101 -1.15 8.38 10.24
N LEU A 102 -0.02 8.51 10.94
CA LEU A 102 0.66 9.81 11.11
C LEU A 102 1.02 10.45 9.77
N ARG A 103 1.41 9.66 8.76
CA ARG A 103 1.61 10.12 7.37
C ARG A 103 0.38 10.85 6.85
N ARG A 104 -0.79 10.20 6.88
CA ARG A 104 -2.05 10.79 6.40
C ARG A 104 -2.47 12.00 7.23
N GLN A 105 -2.32 11.95 8.55
CA GLN A 105 -2.63 13.10 9.41
C GLN A 105 -1.78 14.32 9.04
N SER A 106 -0.47 14.12 8.89
CA SER A 106 0.47 15.19 8.56
C SER A 106 0.22 15.74 7.16
N LEU A 107 -0.05 14.86 6.18
CA LEU A 107 -0.46 15.27 4.83
C LEU A 107 -1.72 16.14 4.86
N LEU A 108 -2.79 15.68 5.53
CA LEU A 108 -4.03 16.45 5.67
C LEU A 108 -3.81 17.82 6.33
N ARG A 109 -2.99 17.89 7.37
CA ARG A 109 -2.67 19.16 8.06
C ARG A 109 -1.79 20.09 7.22
N SER A 110 -1.04 19.54 6.27
CA SER A 110 -0.13 20.30 5.42
C SER A 110 -0.78 20.91 4.16
N HIS A 111 -2.07 20.66 3.94
CA HIS A 111 -2.82 21.16 2.78
C HIS A 111 -3.67 22.38 3.14
N ALA A 112 -4.10 23.13 2.12
CA ALA A 112 -4.84 24.39 2.26
C ALA A 112 -6.13 24.30 3.08
N PHE A 113 -6.72 23.10 3.20
CA PHE A 113 -7.95 22.87 3.95
C PHE A 113 -7.75 22.62 5.46
N SER A 114 -6.51 22.58 5.94
CA SER A 114 -6.17 22.22 7.32
C SER A 114 -6.82 23.13 8.37
N ASN A 115 -7.03 24.41 8.04
CA ASN A 115 -7.59 25.41 8.96
C ASN A 115 -9.07 25.18 9.29
N TYR A 116 -9.78 24.35 8.53
CA TYR A 116 -11.20 24.09 8.76
C TYR A 116 -11.56 22.61 8.93
N ILE A 117 -10.61 21.67 8.93
CA ILE A 117 -10.90 20.26 9.25
C ILE A 117 -10.27 19.83 10.57
N LYS A 118 -10.87 18.84 11.23
CA LYS A 118 -10.34 18.21 12.44
C LYS A 118 -9.89 16.79 12.10
N VAL A 119 -8.63 16.48 12.34
CA VAL A 119 -8.12 15.11 12.13
C VAL A 119 -8.15 14.35 13.44
N ARG A 120 -8.86 13.21 13.48
CA ARG A 120 -8.98 12.34 14.65
C ARG A 120 -8.46 10.93 14.35
N ASN A 121 -7.91 10.28 15.36
CA ASN A 121 -7.40 8.92 15.25
C ASN A 121 -8.55 7.91 15.12
N ILE A 122 -8.35 6.85 14.32
CA ILE A 122 -9.29 5.73 14.16
C ILE A 122 -8.54 4.40 14.16
N ARG A 123 -9.12 3.40 14.86
CA ARG A 123 -8.59 2.04 15.01
C ARG A 123 -9.63 0.99 14.65
N GLY A 124 -9.18 -0.26 14.47
CA GLY A 124 -9.96 -1.41 14.00
C GLY A 124 -9.63 -1.79 12.55
N ASN A 125 -10.16 -2.94 12.12
CA ASN A 125 -10.08 -3.38 10.72
C ASN A 125 -10.98 -2.52 9.81
N LEU A 126 -11.01 -2.81 8.50
CA LEU A 126 -11.80 -2.03 7.54
C LEU A 126 -13.28 -1.97 7.92
N ASN A 127 -13.92 -3.10 8.19
CA ASN A 127 -15.36 -3.18 8.53
C ASN A 127 -15.68 -2.38 9.80
N THR A 128 -14.86 -2.51 10.86
CA THR A 128 -15.03 -1.72 12.08
C THR A 128 -14.92 -0.22 11.81
N ARG A 129 -14.00 0.20 10.93
CA ARG A 129 -13.85 1.61 10.55
C ARG A 129 -15.03 2.12 9.74
N LEU A 130 -15.55 1.31 8.82
CA LEU A 130 -16.74 1.63 8.05
C LEU A 130 -17.96 1.78 8.95
N HIS A 131 -18.16 0.87 9.90
CA HIS A 131 -19.21 0.98 10.90
C HIS A 131 -19.10 2.28 11.74
N LYS A 132 -17.88 2.64 12.18
CA LYS A 132 -17.64 3.92 12.89
C LYS A 132 -17.96 5.16 12.05
N LEU A 133 -17.81 5.07 10.73
CA LEU A 133 -18.15 6.14 9.80
C LEU A 133 -19.66 6.25 9.63
N VAL A 134 -20.32 5.20 9.14
CA VAL A 134 -21.71 5.33 8.64
C VAL A 134 -22.81 4.90 9.62
N GLN A 135 -22.50 4.10 10.65
CA GLN A 135 -23.51 3.68 11.63
C GLN A 135 -23.42 4.51 12.92
N GLN A 136 -22.20 4.81 13.35
CA GLN A 136 -21.97 5.59 14.57
C GLN A 136 -21.75 7.08 14.30
N HIS A 137 -21.57 7.48 13.04
CA HIS A 137 -21.37 8.87 12.64
C HIS A 137 -20.24 9.59 13.40
N LEU A 138 -19.20 8.85 13.83
CA LEU A 138 -18.10 9.41 14.62
C LEU A 138 -17.18 10.31 13.79
N TYR A 139 -17.23 10.17 12.48
CA TYR A 139 -16.42 10.89 11.51
C TYR A 139 -17.31 11.38 10.37
N ASP A 140 -16.92 12.47 9.73
CA ASP A 140 -17.53 12.96 8.49
C ASP A 140 -16.93 12.24 7.27
N ALA A 141 -15.67 11.86 7.38
CA ALA A 141 -14.97 11.01 6.42
C ALA A 141 -13.83 10.23 7.08
N ILE A 142 -13.35 9.17 6.44
CA ILE A 142 -12.14 8.44 6.86
C ILE A 142 -11.19 8.27 5.68
N VAL A 143 -9.88 8.16 5.95
CA VAL A 143 -8.87 7.91 4.90
C VAL A 143 -8.31 6.50 5.01
N LEU A 144 -8.47 5.70 3.96
CA LEU A 144 -8.02 4.32 3.84
C LEU A 144 -7.05 4.13 2.66
N ALA A 145 -6.42 2.95 2.59
CA ALA A 145 -5.63 2.59 1.41
C ALA A 145 -6.60 2.09 0.33
N GLU A 146 -6.47 2.60 -0.89
CA GLU A 146 -7.40 2.30 -1.98
C GLU A 146 -7.43 0.80 -2.30
N THR A 147 -6.28 0.14 -2.35
CA THR A 147 -6.19 -1.32 -2.57
C THR A 147 -7.08 -2.12 -1.61
N GLY A 148 -7.14 -1.74 -0.32
CA GLY A 148 -7.96 -2.46 0.66
C GLY A 148 -9.47 -2.28 0.40
N VAL A 149 -9.88 -1.07 0.02
CA VAL A 149 -11.27 -0.74 -0.33
C VAL A 149 -11.69 -1.46 -1.61
N ARG A 150 -10.80 -1.53 -2.61
CA ARG A 150 -11.04 -2.28 -3.87
C ARG A 150 -11.20 -3.79 -3.63
N ARG A 151 -10.31 -4.39 -2.82
CA ARG A 151 -10.37 -5.83 -2.51
C ARG A 151 -11.67 -6.23 -1.78
N LEU A 152 -12.27 -5.32 -1.03
CA LEU A 152 -13.58 -5.53 -0.38
C LEU A 152 -14.78 -5.14 -1.26
N GLY A 153 -14.56 -4.68 -2.50
CA GLY A 153 -15.63 -4.30 -3.42
C GLY A 153 -16.28 -2.94 -3.14
N TRP A 154 -15.70 -2.12 -2.25
CA TRP A 154 -16.32 -0.87 -1.79
C TRP A 154 -16.14 0.33 -2.74
N MET A 155 -15.39 0.18 -3.82
CA MET A 155 -15.19 1.24 -4.82
C MET A 155 -16.21 1.21 -5.97
N MET A 156 -17.11 0.22 -5.97
CA MET A 156 -18.11 0.05 -7.02
C MET A 156 -19.32 0.96 -6.79
N ASP A 157 -20.06 1.23 -7.86
CA ASP A 157 -21.31 1.97 -7.78
C ASP A 157 -22.36 1.13 -7.05
N ALA A 158 -23.31 1.76 -6.35
CA ALA A 158 -24.32 1.04 -5.55
C ALA A 158 -25.10 -0.01 -6.36
N ALA A 159 -25.37 0.25 -7.65
CA ALA A 159 -26.03 -0.68 -8.56
C ALA A 159 -25.15 -1.90 -8.91
N GLN A 160 -23.83 -1.73 -8.99
CA GLN A 160 -22.87 -2.80 -9.25
C GLN A 160 -22.63 -3.66 -8.00
N ILE A 161 -22.56 -3.03 -6.82
CA ILE A 161 -22.42 -3.73 -5.53
C ILE A 161 -23.57 -4.72 -5.31
N ALA A 162 -24.81 -4.26 -5.53
CA ALA A 162 -26.01 -5.07 -5.31
C ALA A 162 -26.12 -6.27 -6.27
N GLN A 163 -25.48 -6.22 -7.43
CA GLN A 163 -25.54 -7.28 -8.45
C GLN A 163 -24.41 -8.31 -8.33
N GLN A 164 -23.26 -7.97 -7.72
CA GLN A 164 -22.03 -8.74 -7.91
C GLN A 164 -21.53 -9.53 -6.69
N ASN A 165 -22.01 -9.27 -5.45
CA ASN A 165 -21.56 -10.06 -4.29
C ASN A 165 -22.54 -10.01 -3.11
N ALA A 166 -23.01 -11.19 -2.67
CA ALA A 166 -23.87 -11.32 -1.48
C ALA A 166 -23.12 -10.99 -0.17
N ASP A 167 -21.79 -11.01 -0.17
CA ASP A 167 -20.95 -10.85 1.03
C ASP A 167 -20.43 -9.42 1.26
N ILE A 168 -20.78 -8.46 0.40
CA ILE A 168 -20.35 -7.06 0.60
C ILE A 168 -21.13 -6.43 1.76
N ASP A 169 -20.41 -5.78 2.68
CA ASP A 169 -21.02 -4.99 3.75
C ASP A 169 -21.92 -3.90 3.15
N SER A 170 -23.23 -4.00 3.42
CA SER A 170 -24.25 -3.04 2.97
C SER A 170 -23.95 -1.58 3.34
N ASN A 171 -23.14 -1.35 4.38
CA ASN A 171 -22.64 -0.02 4.74
C ASN A 171 -21.82 0.64 3.63
N ALA A 172 -21.21 -0.14 2.73
CA ALA A 172 -20.46 0.37 1.59
C ALA A 172 -21.35 1.10 0.56
N LEU A 173 -22.67 0.88 0.59
CA LEU A 173 -23.63 1.63 -0.24
C LEU A 173 -23.83 3.07 0.24
N LEU A 174 -23.44 3.34 1.49
CA LEU A 174 -23.65 4.62 2.18
C LEU A 174 -22.44 5.55 2.11
N ILE A 175 -21.41 5.18 1.35
CA ILE A 175 -20.17 5.96 1.23
C ILE A 175 -19.99 6.56 -0.15
N ARG A 176 -19.23 7.67 -0.20
CA ARG A 176 -18.62 8.19 -1.42
C ARG A 176 -17.11 8.01 -1.32
N ALA A 177 -16.54 7.22 -2.22
CA ALA A 177 -15.09 7.08 -2.37
C ALA A 177 -14.51 8.17 -3.26
N CYS A 178 -13.45 8.82 -2.81
CA CYS A 178 -12.71 9.85 -3.54
C CYS A 178 -11.20 9.52 -3.50
N PRO A 179 -10.58 9.15 -4.62
CA PRO A 179 -9.14 8.95 -4.68
C PRO A 179 -8.38 10.21 -4.25
N LEU A 180 -7.33 10.04 -3.45
CA LEU A 180 -6.45 11.10 -3.03
C LEU A 180 -5.10 10.97 -3.76
N SER A 181 -4.72 12.02 -4.48
CA SER A 181 -3.42 12.13 -5.14
C SER A 181 -2.33 12.55 -4.15
N TYR A 182 -2.09 11.72 -3.13
CA TYR A 182 -1.01 11.92 -2.16
C TYR A 182 0.07 10.86 -2.29
N PRO A 183 1.33 11.22 -2.01
CA PRO A 183 2.38 10.23 -1.83
C PRO A 183 1.96 9.19 -0.78
N TYR A 184 2.14 7.92 -1.13
CA TYR A 184 1.63 6.78 -0.38
C TYR A 184 2.62 6.28 0.67
N ALA A 185 2.23 5.28 1.46
CA ALA A 185 3.18 4.63 2.38
C ALA A 185 4.10 3.68 1.60
N ILE A 186 5.31 3.47 2.10
CA ILE A 186 6.23 2.43 1.60
C ILE A 186 5.49 1.09 1.51
N GLY A 187 5.58 0.42 0.37
CA GLY A 187 4.96 -0.88 0.11
C GLY A 187 3.43 -0.86 0.08
N GLN A 188 2.77 0.31 0.05
CA GLN A 188 1.31 0.37 0.02
C GLN A 188 0.78 -0.29 -1.26
N GLY A 189 -0.23 -1.16 -1.11
CA GLY A 189 -0.83 -1.92 -2.20
C GLY A 189 -0.14 -3.25 -2.53
N ALA A 190 1.09 -3.46 -2.06
CA ALA A 190 1.84 -4.69 -2.27
C ALA A 190 1.57 -5.74 -1.17
N LEU A 191 1.60 -7.01 -1.57
CA LEU A 191 1.67 -8.15 -0.66
C LEU A 191 3.02 -8.83 -0.84
N ALA A 192 3.62 -9.28 0.26
CA ALA A 192 4.82 -10.08 0.25
C ALA A 192 4.56 -11.42 0.93
N ILE A 193 5.18 -12.48 0.42
CA ILE A 193 5.20 -13.79 1.04
C ILE A 193 6.58 -14.01 1.65
N MET A 194 6.62 -14.25 2.95
CA MET A 194 7.84 -14.59 3.68
C MET A 194 7.95 -16.09 3.88
N CYS A 195 9.18 -16.60 3.84
CA CYS A 195 9.52 -17.97 4.23
C CYS A 195 10.82 -17.98 5.03
N ARG A 196 11.32 -19.16 5.37
CA ARG A 196 12.63 -19.30 6.02
C ARG A 196 13.75 -19.06 5.02
N ALA A 197 14.83 -18.41 5.47
CA ALA A 197 16.03 -18.17 4.66
C ALA A 197 16.68 -19.49 4.21
N HIS A 198 16.60 -20.54 5.02
CA HIS A 198 17.03 -21.89 4.64
C HIS A 198 16.33 -22.38 3.36
N ASP A 199 15.03 -22.12 3.22
CA ASP A 199 14.26 -22.58 2.06
C ASP A 199 14.72 -21.89 0.78
N GLN A 200 15.11 -20.62 0.86
CA GLN A 200 15.76 -19.85 -0.21
C GLN A 200 17.17 -20.38 -0.51
N GLN A 201 18.02 -20.51 0.51
CA GLN A 201 19.42 -20.95 0.37
C GLN A 201 19.55 -22.32 -0.29
N HIS A 202 18.61 -23.23 -0.02
CA HIS A 202 18.61 -24.58 -0.56
C HIS A 202 17.66 -24.78 -1.75
N HIS A 203 17.04 -23.71 -2.27
CA HIS A 203 16.09 -23.76 -3.40
C HIS A 203 15.03 -24.87 -3.24
N THR A 204 14.47 -24.99 -2.04
CA THR A 204 13.48 -26.02 -1.75
C THR A 204 12.23 -25.88 -2.61
N ALA A 205 11.43 -26.95 -2.71
CA ALA A 205 10.17 -26.93 -3.46
C ALA A 205 9.21 -25.83 -2.97
N VAL A 206 9.23 -25.50 -1.66
CA VAL A 206 8.45 -24.39 -1.10
C VAL A 206 8.91 -23.07 -1.71
N TYR A 207 10.21 -22.76 -1.63
CA TYR A 207 10.74 -21.51 -2.16
C TYR A 207 10.50 -21.36 -3.67
N GLN A 208 10.69 -22.43 -4.44
CA GLN A 208 10.43 -22.44 -5.89
C GLN A 208 8.96 -22.15 -6.20
N ALA A 209 8.02 -22.75 -5.45
CA ALA A 209 6.60 -22.48 -5.60
C ALA A 209 6.24 -21.03 -5.26
N LEU A 210 6.87 -20.45 -4.24
CA LEU A 210 6.65 -19.05 -3.84
C LEU A 210 7.23 -18.06 -4.85
N GLN A 211 8.41 -18.35 -5.41
CA GLN A 211 9.06 -17.51 -6.41
C GLN A 211 8.28 -17.45 -7.73
N ALA A 212 7.56 -18.52 -8.10
CA ALA A 212 6.66 -18.51 -9.26
C ALA A 212 5.52 -17.48 -9.15
N LEU A 213 5.27 -16.93 -7.95
CA LEU A 213 4.27 -15.88 -7.70
C LEU A 213 4.86 -14.46 -7.71
N ASN A 214 6.19 -14.33 -7.86
CA ASN A 214 6.88 -13.06 -7.76
C ASN A 214 6.59 -12.18 -8.98
N ASP A 215 6.18 -10.94 -8.73
CA ASP A 215 6.13 -9.85 -9.70
C ASP A 215 7.39 -9.00 -9.54
N PHE A 216 8.31 -9.14 -10.49
CA PHE A 216 9.61 -8.47 -10.49
C PHE A 216 9.48 -6.94 -10.37
N HIS A 217 8.51 -6.33 -11.07
CA HIS A 217 8.27 -4.89 -11.01
C HIS A 217 7.80 -4.43 -9.63
N CYS A 218 6.96 -5.21 -8.94
CA CYS A 218 6.56 -4.95 -7.58
C CYS A 218 7.72 -5.11 -6.61
N GLU A 219 8.52 -6.17 -6.75
CA GLU A 219 9.72 -6.40 -5.94
C GLU A 219 10.68 -5.21 -6.01
N MET A 220 11.07 -4.81 -7.23
CA MET A 220 11.96 -3.67 -7.44
C MET A 220 11.42 -2.39 -6.80
N SER A 221 10.14 -2.09 -7.03
CA SER A 221 9.49 -0.91 -6.45
C SER A 221 9.48 -0.96 -4.93
N CYS A 222 9.17 -2.12 -4.35
CA CYS A 222 9.10 -2.29 -2.90
C CYS A 222 10.49 -2.22 -2.26
N GLU A 223 11.52 -2.83 -2.85
CA GLU A 223 12.88 -2.76 -2.31
C GLU A 223 13.46 -1.34 -2.41
N LEU A 224 13.17 -0.62 -3.50
CA LEU A 224 13.53 0.78 -3.64
C LEU A 224 12.90 1.63 -2.54
N GLU A 225 11.58 1.50 -2.32
CA GLU A 225 10.88 2.23 -1.25
C GLU A 225 11.33 1.80 0.17
N ARG A 226 11.59 0.51 0.38
CA ARG A 226 12.10 -0.01 1.66
C ARG A 226 13.51 0.48 1.92
N SER A 227 14.34 0.69 0.89
CA SER A 227 15.67 1.28 1.05
C SER A 227 15.61 2.69 1.63
N LEU A 228 14.66 3.53 1.18
CA LEU A 228 14.40 4.85 1.76
C LEU A 228 14.05 4.75 3.25
N LEU A 229 13.14 3.83 3.58
CA LEU A 229 12.72 3.64 4.98
C LEU A 229 13.88 3.17 5.86
N ARG A 230 14.76 2.29 5.35
CA ARG A 230 15.97 1.84 6.05
C ARG A 230 16.96 2.99 6.27
N THR A 231 17.24 3.78 5.24
CA THR A 231 18.19 4.91 5.29
C THR A 231 17.74 6.00 6.25
N LEU A 232 16.44 6.29 6.30
CA LEU A 232 15.87 7.27 7.23
C LEU A 232 15.71 6.74 8.67
N GLU A 233 16.13 5.49 8.93
CA GLU A 233 15.83 4.74 10.15
C GLU A 233 14.34 4.84 10.56
N GLY A 234 13.50 4.92 9.53
CA GLY A 234 12.09 5.22 9.66
C GLY A 234 11.29 4.01 10.14
N GLY A 235 10.05 4.30 10.54
CA GLY A 235 9.05 3.29 10.90
C GLY A 235 7.67 3.91 10.97
N CYS A 236 6.68 3.16 11.45
CA CYS A 236 5.28 3.63 11.51
C CYS A 236 5.04 4.89 12.37
N LYS A 237 6.06 5.34 13.12
CA LYS A 237 6.03 6.52 14.00
C LYS A 237 6.47 7.82 13.31
N VAL A 238 7.07 7.75 12.13
CA VAL A 238 7.53 8.93 11.39
C VAL A 238 6.59 9.17 10.21
N PRO A 239 6.09 10.39 9.98
CA PRO A 239 5.26 10.72 8.82
C PRO A 239 6.09 10.69 7.51
N ILE A 240 6.40 9.49 7.02
CA ILE A 240 7.14 9.27 5.78
C ILE A 240 6.16 8.85 4.70
N ALA A 241 6.22 9.50 3.56
CA ALA A 241 5.51 9.16 2.34
C ALA A 241 6.49 8.95 1.19
N THR A 242 6.08 8.18 0.19
CA THR A 242 6.90 7.84 -0.96
C THR A 242 6.06 7.80 -2.23
N GLN A 243 6.71 7.94 -3.36
CA GLN A 243 6.19 7.57 -4.67
C GLN A 243 7.32 6.96 -5.48
N SER A 244 7.10 5.81 -6.11
CA SER A 244 8.08 5.14 -6.96
C SER A 244 7.50 4.81 -8.32
N GLY A 245 8.38 4.64 -9.30
CA GLY A 245 8.02 4.28 -10.67
C GLY A 245 9.18 3.61 -11.37
N ILE A 246 8.85 2.74 -12.32
CA ILE A 246 9.79 2.11 -13.24
C ILE A 246 9.35 2.53 -14.62
N TYR A 247 10.24 3.22 -15.33
CA TYR A 247 9.94 3.80 -16.63
C TYR A 247 10.86 3.19 -17.68
N VAL A 248 10.29 2.80 -18.82
CA VAL A 248 11.03 2.29 -19.98
C VAL A 248 10.89 3.27 -21.13
N GLN A 249 11.99 3.45 -21.87
CA GLN A 249 11.99 4.26 -23.07
C GLN A 249 11.36 3.48 -24.24
N CYS A 250 10.34 4.05 -24.87
CA CYS A 250 9.71 3.44 -26.06
C CYS A 250 10.72 3.40 -27.21
N ALA A 251 10.94 2.22 -27.80
CA ALA A 251 11.85 2.04 -28.92
C ALA A 251 11.45 2.83 -30.18
N HIS A 252 10.15 3.13 -30.35
CA HIS A 252 9.64 3.84 -31.53
C HIS A 252 9.74 5.37 -31.41
N CYS A 253 9.22 5.94 -30.32
CA CYS A 253 9.13 7.40 -30.15
C CYS A 253 10.13 7.98 -29.14
N LEU A 254 10.92 7.14 -28.48
CA LEU A 254 11.94 7.50 -27.48
C LEU A 254 11.41 8.21 -26.22
N LEU A 255 10.09 8.19 -26.00
CA LEU A 255 9.46 8.74 -24.80
C LEU A 255 9.41 7.72 -23.65
N TRP A 256 9.52 8.22 -22.42
CA TRP A 256 9.44 7.42 -21.20
C TRP A 256 7.99 7.05 -20.86
N ASN A 257 7.77 5.78 -20.55
CA ASN A 257 6.46 5.24 -20.23
C ASN A 257 6.55 4.36 -18.99
N ASP A 258 5.50 4.34 -18.16
CA ASP A 258 5.41 3.41 -17.04
C ASP A 258 5.47 1.97 -17.58
N ILE A 259 6.35 1.17 -17.00
CA ILE A 259 6.64 -0.20 -17.46
C ILE A 259 5.42 -1.12 -17.41
N ARG A 260 4.43 -0.80 -16.58
CA ARG A 260 3.22 -1.60 -16.42
C ARG A 260 2.19 -1.34 -17.52
N ARG A 261 2.48 -0.46 -18.48
CA ARG A 261 1.61 -0.21 -19.63
C ARG A 261 1.94 -1.20 -20.73
N ASP A 262 0.90 -1.82 -21.27
CA ASP A 262 1.03 -2.65 -22.48
C ASP A 262 1.52 -1.82 -23.67
N ASN A 263 1.04 -0.56 -23.76
CA ASN A 263 1.31 0.33 -24.89
C ASN A 263 1.86 1.70 -24.45
N CYS A 264 2.75 2.24 -25.28
CA CYS A 264 3.25 3.59 -25.20
C CYS A 264 2.08 4.60 -25.20
N GLN A 265 2.07 5.53 -24.25
CA GLN A 265 1.02 6.55 -24.14
C GLN A 265 0.98 7.50 -25.35
N ALA A 266 2.12 7.71 -26.01
CA ALA A 266 2.24 8.69 -27.09
C ALA A 266 1.97 8.10 -28.48
N CYS A 267 2.59 6.96 -28.81
CA CYS A 267 2.47 6.35 -30.13
C CYS A 267 1.64 5.06 -30.17
N VAL A 268 1.16 4.58 -29.01
CA VAL A 268 0.32 3.36 -28.88
C VAL A 268 1.05 2.07 -29.32
N HIS A 269 2.36 2.14 -29.56
CA HIS A 269 3.17 0.97 -29.84
C HIS A 269 3.33 0.11 -28.59
N GLU A 270 3.37 -1.22 -28.76
CA GLU A 270 3.60 -2.15 -27.67
C GLU A 270 4.94 -1.84 -26.99
N MET A 271 4.93 -1.83 -25.66
CA MET A 271 6.13 -1.55 -24.88
C MET A 271 7.08 -2.75 -24.87
N MET A 272 6.55 -3.97 -24.86
CA MET A 272 7.31 -5.24 -24.85
C MET A 272 6.59 -6.30 -25.69
N PRO A 273 6.83 -6.38 -27.01
CA PRO A 273 6.23 -7.38 -27.87
C PRO A 273 6.80 -8.78 -27.58
N ALA A 274 5.93 -9.80 -27.49
CA ALA A 274 6.27 -11.17 -27.08
C ALA A 274 7.23 -11.96 -28.01
N GLN A 275 7.79 -11.34 -29.06
CA GLN A 275 8.54 -12.03 -30.12
C GLN A 275 9.73 -11.25 -30.70
N GLN A 276 10.50 -10.47 -29.92
CA GLN A 276 11.74 -9.87 -30.44
C GLN A 276 12.98 -10.18 -29.62
N GLU A 277 14.03 -10.53 -30.37
CA GLU A 277 15.45 -10.64 -30.01
C GLU A 277 15.86 -9.59 -28.98
N THR A 278 16.65 -9.96 -27.97
CA THR A 278 17.35 -9.10 -26.99
C THR A 278 17.41 -7.62 -27.41
N VAL A 279 16.37 -6.86 -27.08
CA VAL A 279 16.32 -5.43 -27.37
C VAL A 279 16.85 -4.72 -26.15
N SER A 280 18.04 -4.14 -26.27
CA SER A 280 18.57 -3.29 -25.21
C SER A 280 17.57 -2.17 -24.92
N CYS A 281 17.07 -2.06 -23.69
CA CYS A 281 16.10 -1.04 -23.30
C CYS A 281 16.69 -0.10 -22.24
N ASN A 282 16.38 1.18 -22.36
CA ASN A 282 16.72 2.16 -21.32
C ASN A 282 15.62 2.17 -20.27
N VAL A 283 16.01 1.98 -19.02
CA VAL A 283 15.13 1.95 -17.85
C VAL A 283 15.53 3.03 -16.87
N VAL A 284 14.55 3.73 -16.33
CA VAL A 284 14.70 4.69 -15.24
C VAL A 284 13.91 4.22 -14.03
N LEU A 285 14.62 4.08 -12.91
CA LEU A 285 14.01 3.96 -11.59
C LEU A 285 13.81 5.36 -11.03
N TYR A 286 12.61 5.63 -10.56
CA TYR A 286 12.21 6.88 -9.92
C TYR A 286 11.82 6.62 -8.47
N LEU A 287 12.33 7.46 -7.57
CA LEU A 287 11.94 7.46 -6.17
C LEU A 287 11.79 8.90 -5.68
N TYR A 288 10.60 9.22 -5.18
CA TYR A 288 10.31 10.42 -4.42
C TYR A 288 10.06 10.04 -2.97
N GLY A 289 10.72 10.75 -2.04
CA GLY A 289 10.53 10.62 -0.61
C GLY A 289 10.09 11.94 0.00
N LEU A 290 9.14 11.88 0.94
CA LEU A 290 8.63 13.02 1.68
C LEU A 290 8.56 12.69 3.17
N VAL A 291 9.20 13.51 3.99
CA VAL A 291 9.11 13.46 5.45
C VAL A 291 8.39 14.72 5.92
N LEU A 292 7.33 14.54 6.71
CA LEU A 292 6.62 15.65 7.33
C LEU A 292 6.81 15.65 8.85
N SER A 293 6.84 16.85 9.41
CA SER A 293 6.51 17.06 10.82
C SER A 293 5.06 16.61 11.12
N VAL A 294 4.77 16.26 12.37
CA VAL A 294 3.44 15.73 12.77
C VAL A 294 2.32 16.75 12.58
N ASP A 295 2.63 18.04 12.69
CA ASP A 295 1.69 19.13 12.44
C ASP A 295 1.59 19.50 10.94
N GLY A 296 2.44 18.91 10.09
CA GLY A 296 2.46 19.13 8.65
C GLY A 296 3.10 20.46 8.22
N SER A 297 3.70 21.23 9.14
CA SER A 297 4.26 22.56 8.88
C SER A 297 5.62 22.51 8.17
N VAL A 298 6.47 21.57 8.58
CA VAL A 298 7.79 21.31 7.99
C VAL A 298 7.72 20.10 7.07
N LYS A 299 8.31 20.25 5.88
CA LYS A 299 8.43 19.21 4.85
C LYS A 299 9.88 19.11 4.40
N ILE A 300 10.40 17.89 4.33
CA ILE A 300 11.66 17.58 3.66
C ILE A 300 11.31 16.60 2.55
N GLU A 301 11.64 16.95 1.32
CA GLU A 301 11.40 16.10 0.17
C GLU A 301 12.64 15.97 -0.69
N ALA A 302 12.79 14.81 -1.32
CA ALA A 302 13.87 14.51 -2.24
C ALA A 302 13.34 13.63 -3.37
N THR A 303 13.91 13.81 -4.55
CA THR A 303 13.65 12.97 -5.72
C THR A 303 14.97 12.44 -6.22
N GLU A 304 15.04 11.13 -6.43
CA GLU A 304 16.18 10.44 -7.00
C GLU A 304 15.73 9.68 -8.25
N PHE A 305 16.60 9.67 -9.25
CA PHE A 305 16.42 8.87 -10.45
C PHE A 305 17.72 8.14 -10.79
N LYS A 306 17.59 6.90 -11.25
CA LYS A 306 18.73 6.13 -11.71
C LYS A 306 18.41 5.46 -13.04
N GLN A 307 19.22 5.77 -14.04
CA GLN A 307 19.08 5.26 -15.40
C GLN A 307 20.04 4.10 -15.62
N PHE A 308 19.56 3.09 -16.32
CA PHE A 308 20.32 1.92 -16.73
C PHE A 308 19.94 1.53 -18.16
N THR A 309 20.84 0.83 -18.83
CA THR A 309 20.53 0.12 -20.08
C THR A 309 20.59 -1.37 -19.75
N ILE A 310 19.54 -2.09 -20.11
CA ILE A 310 19.39 -3.53 -19.85
C ILE A 310 19.42 -4.23 -21.20
N GLU A 311 20.33 -5.18 -21.39
CA GLU A 311 20.54 -5.90 -22.66
C GLU A 311 19.62 -7.12 -22.84
N ASP A 312 18.97 -7.57 -21.77
CA ASP A 312 17.96 -8.63 -21.77
C ASP A 312 17.00 -8.38 -20.59
N TYR A 313 15.73 -8.13 -20.87
CA TYR A 313 14.76 -7.71 -19.85
C TYR A 313 14.06 -8.88 -19.15
N ASP A 314 13.95 -10.04 -19.82
CA ASP A 314 13.29 -11.25 -19.31
C ASP A 314 14.18 -12.01 -18.31
#